data_AF-A0A6M0CWY7-F1
#
_entry.id   AF-A0A6M0CWY7-F1
#
_cell.length_a   1.000
_cell.length_b   1.000
_cell.length_c   1.000
_cell.angle_alpha   90.00
_cell.angle_beta   90.00
_cell.angle_gamma   90.00
#
_symmetry.space_group_name_H-M   'P 1'
#
loop_
_entity.id
_entity.type
_entity.pdbx_description
1 polymer ?
#
loop_
_entity_poly.entity_id
_entity_poly.type
_entity_poly.pdbx_seq_one_letter_code
_entity_poly.pdbx_strand_id
1 'polypeptide(L)'
;MSLSLLSRYAFFVCCVFFTLLTLPFAHQHEWLWPMTFITGALSLLGVFDLLQSRHAVRRNYPILGNIRYLIEGIRPEIRQYLLEADDEATPFSRAQRALVYSRAKSEASDKPFGTLMNVYQTGYEFISHSMRPAPLSDPESFRVEIGGPQCKQPYSASVFNISAMSFGS
;
A
#
# COMPACT_ATOMS: atom_id res chain seq x y z
N MET A 1 1.13 -30.75 -8.66
CA MET A 1 0.80 -29.56 -7.84
C MET A 1 2.06 -28.72 -7.70
N SER A 2 2.02 -27.44 -8.09
CA SER A 2 3.23 -26.62 -8.17
C SER A 2 3.86 -26.42 -6.78
N LEU A 3 5.16 -26.68 -6.63
CA LEU A 3 5.94 -26.43 -5.40
C LEU A 3 5.70 -25.02 -4.82
N SER A 4 5.33 -24.06 -5.68
CA SER A 4 5.00 -22.68 -5.29
C SER A 4 3.81 -22.57 -4.35
N LEU A 5 2.78 -23.41 -4.49
CA LEU A 5 1.62 -23.39 -3.60
C LEU A 5 1.99 -23.99 -2.24
N LEU A 6 2.81 -25.04 -2.23
CA LEU A 6 3.30 -25.64 -0.99
C LEU A 6 4.15 -24.63 -0.20
N SER A 7 5.07 -23.93 -0.88
CA SER A 7 5.92 -22.91 -0.24
C SER A 7 5.13 -21.76 0.39
N ARG A 8 4.00 -21.36 -0.22
CA ARG A 8 3.12 -20.28 0.27
C ARG A 8 2.44 -20.61 1.60
N TYR A 9 1.96 -21.85 1.75
CA TYR A 9 1.21 -22.28 2.94
C TYR A 9 2.04 -23.08 3.93
N ALA A 10 3.29 -23.45 3.58
CA ALA A 10 4.16 -24.29 4.41
C ALA A 10 4.28 -23.79 5.85
N PHE A 11 4.53 -22.49 6.04
CA PHE A 11 4.66 -21.92 7.38
C PHE A 11 3.37 -22.05 8.21
N PHE A 12 2.22 -21.75 7.59
CA PHE A 12 0.91 -21.91 8.22
C PHE A 12 0.60 -23.37 8.57
N VAL A 13 0.85 -24.30 7.64
CA VAL A 13 0.64 -25.73 7.87
C VAL A 13 1.55 -26.24 8.98
N CYS A 14 2.81 -25.81 9.04
CA CYS A 14 3.73 -26.14 10.13
C CYS A 14 3.23 -25.63 11.48
N CYS A 15 2.72 -24.39 11.57
CA CYS A 15 2.13 -23.86 12.80
C CYS A 15 0.91 -24.69 13.23
N VAL A 16 -0.01 -24.98 12.31
CA VAL A 16 -1.21 -25.79 12.62
C VAL A 16 -0.80 -27.19 13.06
N PHE A 17 0.10 -27.85 12.33
CA PHE A 17 0.57 -29.18 12.67
C PHE A 17 1.24 -29.21 14.05
N PHE A 18 2.11 -28.23 14.34
CA PHE A 18 2.76 -28.10 15.63
C PHE A 18 1.73 -27.92 16.75
N THR A 19 0.72 -27.06 16.57
CA THR A 19 -0.34 -26.86 17.58
C THR A 19 -1.12 -28.12 17.85
N LEU A 20 -1.54 -28.84 16.82
CA LEU A 20 -2.31 -30.08 16.97
C LEU A 20 -1.48 -31.17 17.65
N LEU A 21 -0.17 -31.21 17.38
CA LEU A 21 0.73 -32.17 17.97
C LEU A 21 1.02 -31.85 19.44
N THR A 22 1.24 -30.59 19.81
CA THR A 22 1.62 -30.22 21.19
C THR A 22 0.45 -30.09 22.15
N LEU A 23 -0.76 -29.76 21.66
CA LEU A 23 -1.95 -29.56 22.49
C LEU A 23 -2.30 -30.75 23.42
N PRO A 24 -2.24 -32.03 22.99
CA PRO A 24 -2.49 -33.17 23.89
C PRO A 24 -1.35 -33.40 24.91
N PHE A 25 -0.11 -33.04 24.59
CA PHE A 25 1.05 -33.21 25.49
C PHE A 25 1.30 -32.02 26.41
N ALA A 26 0.63 -30.88 26.15
CA ALA A 26 0.77 -29.65 26.92
C ALA A 26 0.36 -29.80 28.40
N HIS A 27 -0.52 -30.76 28.72
CA HIS A 27 -0.88 -31.06 30.11
C HIS A 27 0.22 -31.82 30.88
N GLN A 28 1.10 -32.52 30.17
CA GLN A 28 2.18 -33.31 30.80
C GLN A 28 3.48 -32.50 30.97
N HIS A 29 3.68 -31.49 30.13
CA HIS A 29 4.90 -30.68 30.12
C HIS A 29 4.54 -29.19 30.12
N GLU A 30 4.54 -28.56 31.29
CA GLU A 30 4.17 -27.15 31.48
C GLU A 30 5.00 -26.19 30.60
N TRP A 31 6.25 -26.53 30.29
CA TRP A 31 7.12 -25.76 29.40
C TRP A 31 6.57 -25.63 27.98
N LEU A 32 5.75 -26.58 27.50
CA LEU A 32 5.22 -26.54 26.13
C LEU A 32 4.06 -25.55 25.98
N TRP A 33 3.49 -25.06 27.08
CA TRP A 33 2.31 -24.22 27.07
C TRP A 33 2.52 -22.87 26.35
N PRO A 34 3.60 -22.10 26.61
CA PRO A 34 3.88 -20.86 25.90
C PRO A 34 4.05 -21.07 24.39
N MET A 35 4.76 -22.12 23.97
CA MET A 35 4.98 -22.42 22.55
C MET A 35 3.69 -22.83 21.84
N THR A 36 2.86 -23.62 22.49
CA THR A 36 1.54 -24.03 21.98
C THR A 36 0.61 -22.83 21.88
N PHE A 37 0.63 -21.91 22.85
CA PHE A 37 -0.16 -20.69 22.82
C PHE A 37 0.24 -19.78 21.65
N ILE A 38 1.55 -19.55 21.46
CA ILE A 38 2.06 -18.72 20.35
C ILE A 38 1.67 -19.31 18.99
N THR A 39 1.96 -20.59 18.79
CA THR A 39 1.64 -21.26 17.51
C THR A 39 0.13 -21.38 17.28
N GLY A 40 -0.66 -21.49 18.35
CA GLY A 40 -2.13 -21.48 18.32
C GLY A 40 -2.66 -20.15 17.87
N ALA A 41 -2.17 -19.06 18.45
CA ALA A 41 -2.52 -17.69 18.04
C ALA A 41 -2.13 -17.42 16.57
N LEU A 42 -0.94 -17.87 16.14
CA LEU A 42 -0.51 -17.75 14.74
C LEU A 42 -1.38 -18.58 13.79
N SER A 43 -1.83 -19.75 14.21
CA SER A 43 -2.75 -20.59 13.42
C SER A 43 -4.11 -19.92 13.27
N LEU A 44 -4.67 -19.34 14.34
CA LEU A 44 -5.91 -18.55 14.26
C LEU A 44 -5.75 -17.32 13.35
N LEU A 45 -4.62 -16.62 13.44
CA LEU A 45 -4.30 -15.50 12.55
C LEU A 45 -4.23 -15.94 11.09
N GLY A 46 -3.60 -17.08 10.80
CA GLY A 46 -3.53 -17.65 9.46
C GLY A 46 -4.90 -18.03 8.89
N VAL A 47 -5.79 -18.57 9.73
CA VAL A 47 -7.20 -18.82 9.33
C VAL A 47 -7.91 -17.51 8.99
N PHE A 48 -7.73 -16.46 9.81
CA PHE A 48 -8.28 -15.15 9.52
C PHE A 48 -7.74 -14.55 8.21
N ASP A 49 -6.43 -14.71 7.95
CA ASP A 49 -5.78 -14.25 6.72
C ASP A 49 -6.31 -14.95 5.45
N LEU A 50 -6.70 -16.22 5.57
CA LEU A 50 -7.30 -17.00 4.50
C LEU A 50 -8.76 -16.61 4.23
N LEU A 51 -9.52 -16.29 5.28
CA LEU A 51 -10.93 -15.94 5.19
C LEU A 51 -11.13 -14.53 4.62
N GLN A 52 -10.28 -13.57 4.99
CA GLN A 52 -10.40 -12.20 4.50
C GLN A 52 -10.19 -12.10 2.97
N SER A 53 -10.90 -11.17 2.33
CA SER A 53 -10.86 -10.93 0.87
C SER A 53 -10.19 -9.62 0.48
N ARG A 54 -9.81 -8.77 1.45
CA ARG A 54 -9.30 -7.41 1.22
C ARG A 54 -7.83 -7.37 0.82
N HIS A 55 -7.01 -8.24 1.37
CA HIS A 55 -5.55 -8.26 1.19
C HIS A 55 -5.09 -9.54 0.49
N ALA A 56 -4.87 -9.45 -0.82
CA ALA A 56 -4.42 -10.59 -1.63
C ALA A 56 -3.09 -11.20 -1.15
N VAL A 57 -2.17 -10.38 -0.63
CA VAL A 57 -0.86 -10.85 -0.14
C VAL A 57 -1.01 -11.71 1.11
N ARG A 58 -1.80 -11.28 2.10
CA ARG A 58 -2.07 -12.05 3.34
C ARG A 58 -2.77 -13.37 3.03
N ARG A 59 -3.68 -13.38 2.06
CA ARG A 59 -4.38 -14.58 1.63
C ARG A 59 -3.45 -15.58 0.93
N ASN A 60 -2.50 -15.08 0.13
CA ASN A 60 -1.52 -15.92 -0.57
C ASN A 60 -0.35 -16.39 0.30
N TYR A 61 -0.06 -15.69 1.40
CA TYR A 61 1.00 -16.01 2.36
C TYR A 61 0.47 -15.81 3.79
N PRO A 62 -0.37 -16.73 4.32
CA PRO A 62 -0.94 -16.58 5.65
C PRO A 62 0.15 -16.49 6.71
N ILE A 63 -0.07 -15.67 7.74
CA ILE A 63 0.91 -15.33 8.79
C ILE A 63 2.08 -14.48 8.26
N LEU A 64 2.87 -14.99 7.31
CA LEU A 64 4.07 -14.31 6.80
C LEU A 64 3.76 -12.98 6.10
N GLY A 65 2.60 -12.88 5.45
CA GLY A 65 2.14 -11.64 4.83
C GLY A 65 1.99 -10.48 5.83
N ASN A 66 1.71 -10.77 7.11
CA ASN A 66 1.60 -9.73 8.14
C ASN A 66 2.95 -9.10 8.47
N ILE A 67 4.06 -9.85 8.37
CA ILE A 67 5.41 -9.33 8.62
C ILE A 67 5.73 -8.21 7.62
N ARG A 68 5.33 -8.37 6.36
CA ARG A 68 5.49 -7.33 5.35
C ARG A 68 4.82 -6.02 5.80
N TYR A 69 3.57 -6.10 6.25
CA TYR A 69 2.81 -4.91 6.65
C TYR A 69 3.30 -4.32 7.97
N LEU A 70 3.80 -5.14 8.89
CA LEU A 70 4.44 -4.69 10.11
C LEU A 70 5.70 -3.88 9.80
N ILE A 71 6.57 -4.40 8.94
CA ILE A 71 7.79 -3.70 8.51
C ILE A 71 7.44 -2.45 7.70
N GLU A 72 6.42 -2.52 6.85
CA GLU A 72 5.92 -1.37 6.09
C GLU A 72 5.43 -0.24 7.02
N GLY A 73 4.89 -0.58 8.19
CA GLY A 73 4.49 0.36 9.22
C GLY A 73 5.64 1.05 9.95
N ILE A 74 6.77 0.37 10.17
CA ILE A 74 7.98 0.89 10.87
C ILE A 74 8.94 1.60 9.91
N ARG A 75 8.81 1.30 8.61
CA ARG A 75 9.67 1.84 7.56
C ARG A 75 9.67 3.38 7.47
N PRO A 76 8.55 4.11 7.65
CA PRO A 76 8.53 5.56 7.62
C PRO A 76 9.45 6.17 8.69
N GLU A 77 9.39 5.67 9.92
CA GLU A 77 10.17 6.17 11.05
C GLU A 77 11.66 5.93 10.84
N ILE A 78 12.03 4.71 10.45
CA ILE A 78 13.42 4.38 10.13
C ILE A 78 13.96 5.32 9.05
N ARG A 79 13.20 5.57 7.98
CA ARG A 79 13.65 6.45 6.91
C ARG A 79 13.77 7.90 7.34
N GLN A 80 12.75 8.43 8.01
CA GLN A 80 12.69 9.83 8.40
C GLN A 80 13.86 10.18 9.33
N TYR A 81 14.27 9.26 10.21
CA TYR A 81 15.35 9.53 11.17
C TYR A 81 16.74 9.10 10.70
N LEU A 82 16.86 8.14 9.76
CA LEU A 82 18.15 7.53 9.42
C LEU A 82 18.54 7.57 7.93
N LEU A 83 17.60 7.76 6.99
CA LEU A 83 17.81 7.44 5.54
C LEU A 83 17.12 8.40 4.55
N GLU A 84 16.85 9.66 4.91
CA GLU A 84 15.90 10.50 4.17
C GLU A 84 16.27 10.79 2.69
N ALA A 85 15.32 10.53 1.77
CA ALA A 85 15.15 11.00 0.37
C ALA A 85 13.93 10.29 -0.30
N ASP A 86 12.70 10.77 -0.07
CA ASP A 86 11.46 10.15 -0.62
C ASP A 86 11.22 10.41 -2.12
N ASP A 87 12.07 11.23 -2.71
CA ASP A 87 12.11 11.68 -4.10
C ASP A 87 12.98 10.80 -5.01
N GLU A 88 13.86 9.95 -4.44
CA GLU A 88 14.67 9.02 -5.22
C GLU A 88 13.81 8.11 -6.12
N ALA A 89 14.01 8.25 -7.42
CA ALA A 89 13.18 7.61 -8.44
C ALA A 89 13.90 6.42 -9.08
N THR A 90 13.33 5.21 -8.94
CA THR A 90 13.55 4.10 -9.88
C THR A 90 12.36 3.12 -9.91
N PRO A 91 11.53 3.05 -10.98
CA PRO A 91 11.24 4.06 -12.02
C PRO A 91 10.27 5.16 -11.55
N PHE A 92 9.61 4.98 -10.40
CA PHE A 92 8.72 5.95 -9.79
C PHE A 92 9.14 6.22 -8.35
N SER A 93 9.09 7.48 -7.92
CA SER A 93 9.39 7.85 -6.54
C SER A 93 8.39 7.20 -5.58
N ARG A 94 8.75 7.11 -4.31
CA ARG A 94 7.83 6.60 -3.29
C ARG A 94 6.61 7.52 -3.16
N ALA A 95 6.82 8.83 -3.22
CA ALA A 95 5.73 9.80 -3.17
C ALA A 95 4.69 9.55 -4.27
N GLN A 96 5.13 9.29 -5.51
CA GLN A 96 4.25 8.95 -6.64
C GLN A 96 3.47 7.65 -6.38
N ARG A 97 4.16 6.59 -5.92
CA ARG A 97 3.49 5.31 -5.62
C ARG A 97 2.48 5.43 -4.48
N ALA A 98 2.83 6.13 -3.41
CA ALA A 98 1.94 6.39 -2.28
C ALA A 98 0.68 7.15 -2.73
N LEU A 99 0.84 8.19 -3.55
CA LEU A 99 -0.27 8.94 -4.14
C LEU A 99 -1.23 8.03 -4.92
N VAL A 100 -0.69 7.15 -5.77
CA VAL A 100 -1.49 6.19 -6.54
C VAL A 100 -2.22 5.22 -5.61
N TYR A 101 -1.54 4.68 -4.59
CA TYR A 101 -2.16 3.75 -3.64
C TYR A 101 -3.26 4.40 -2.80
N SER A 102 -3.04 5.60 -2.28
CA SER A 102 -4.05 6.32 -1.49
C SER A 102 -5.29 6.59 -2.34
N ARG A 103 -5.12 7.09 -3.56
CA ARG A 103 -6.24 7.32 -4.50
C ARG A 103 -6.95 6.02 -4.86
N ALA A 104 -6.22 4.94 -5.13
CA ALA A 104 -6.82 3.65 -5.47
C ALA A 104 -7.62 3.04 -4.30
N LYS A 105 -7.28 3.38 -3.06
CA LYS A 105 -8.01 2.96 -1.85
C LYS A 105 -9.08 3.98 -1.41
N SER A 106 -9.28 5.06 -2.16
CA SER A 106 -10.14 6.18 -1.76
C SER A 106 -9.77 6.79 -0.39
N GLU A 107 -8.48 6.77 -0.07
CA GLU A 107 -7.90 7.41 1.12
C GLU A 107 -7.46 8.84 0.77
N ALA A 108 -7.43 9.73 1.78
CA ALA A 108 -6.97 11.10 1.60
C ALA A 108 -5.54 11.11 1.04
N SER A 109 -5.36 11.76 -0.11
CA SER A 109 -4.07 11.83 -0.80
C SER A 109 -3.36 13.18 -0.64
N ASP A 110 -3.96 14.07 0.14
CA ASP A 110 -3.50 15.44 0.30
C ASP A 110 -2.35 15.49 1.31
N LYS A 111 -1.24 16.11 0.90
CA LYS A 111 -0.13 16.41 1.79
C LYS A 111 -0.13 17.91 2.06
N PRO A 112 -0.41 18.35 3.30
CA PRO A 112 -0.28 19.75 3.62
C PRO A 112 1.21 20.11 3.56
N PHE A 113 1.50 21.28 2.98
CA PHE A 113 2.77 22.00 3.10
C PHE A 113 3.89 21.65 2.10
N GLY A 114 4.33 22.67 1.36
CA GLY A 114 5.62 22.73 0.65
C GLY A 114 5.79 21.78 -0.54
N THR A 115 6.72 22.13 -1.44
CA THR A 115 7.23 21.17 -2.42
C THR A 115 8.54 20.60 -1.90
N LEU A 116 8.66 19.27 -1.89
CA LEU A 116 9.94 18.59 -1.68
C LEU A 116 10.79 18.54 -2.95
N MET A 117 10.21 18.91 -4.10
CA MET A 117 10.90 18.93 -5.38
C MET A 117 11.91 20.09 -5.41
N ASN A 118 13.11 19.83 -5.92
CA ASN A 118 14.07 20.89 -6.20
C ASN A 118 13.61 21.71 -7.42
N VAL A 119 13.05 22.89 -7.17
CA VAL A 119 12.51 23.78 -8.22
C VAL A 119 13.58 24.45 -9.08
N TYR A 120 14.86 24.35 -8.68
CA TYR A 120 15.99 24.92 -9.41
C TYR A 120 16.79 23.87 -10.19
N GLN A 121 16.41 22.59 -10.12
CA GLN A 121 17.10 21.55 -10.87
C GLN A 121 16.87 21.70 -12.37
N THR A 122 17.87 21.33 -13.16
CA THR A 122 17.74 21.29 -14.62
C THR A 122 16.59 20.36 -15.03
N GLY A 123 15.67 20.86 -15.86
CA GLY A 123 14.48 20.13 -16.31
C GLY A 123 13.25 20.26 -15.41
N TYR A 124 13.33 21.00 -14.30
CA TYR A 124 12.12 21.43 -13.60
C TYR A 124 11.45 22.57 -14.38
N GLU A 125 10.18 22.40 -14.72
CA GLU A 125 9.38 23.37 -15.45
C GLU A 125 8.18 23.79 -14.60
N PHE A 126 7.85 25.07 -14.66
CA PHE A 126 6.63 25.62 -14.07
C PHE A 126 5.94 26.54 -15.07
N ILE A 127 4.62 26.63 -14.96
CA ILE A 127 3.80 27.48 -15.82
C ILE A 127 3.27 28.63 -14.96
N SER A 128 3.53 29.86 -15.38
CA SER A 128 2.94 31.05 -14.76
C SER A 128 1.56 31.35 -15.35
N HIS A 129 0.70 31.96 -14.55
CA HIS A 129 -0.59 32.42 -15.04
C HIS A 129 -0.41 33.52 -16.09
N SER A 130 -1.10 33.38 -17.23
CA SER A 130 -1.12 34.42 -18.27
C SER A 130 -2.05 35.56 -17.87
N MET A 131 -1.52 36.78 -17.83
CA MET A 131 -2.33 38.00 -17.64
C MET A 131 -3.08 38.42 -18.92
N ARG A 132 -2.83 37.76 -20.05
CA ARG A 132 -3.53 38.03 -21.31
C ARG A 132 -4.86 37.27 -21.33
N PRO A 133 -6.02 37.96 -21.45
CA PRO A 133 -7.31 37.30 -21.56
C PRO A 133 -7.36 36.40 -22.80
N ALA A 134 -7.85 35.18 -22.62
CA ALA A 134 -8.18 34.27 -23.71
C ALA A 134 -9.70 34.30 -23.97
N PRO A 135 -10.15 33.98 -25.19
CA PRO A 135 -11.57 33.78 -25.48
C PRO A 135 -12.18 32.73 -24.55
N LEU A 136 -13.44 32.92 -24.17
CA LEU A 136 -14.16 31.95 -23.36
C LEU A 136 -14.21 30.62 -24.12
N SER A 137 -13.67 29.58 -23.51
CA SER A 137 -13.63 28.24 -24.08
C SER A 137 -14.66 27.35 -23.37
N ASP A 138 -15.24 26.38 -24.07
CA ASP A 138 -16.23 25.47 -23.48
C ASP A 138 -15.56 24.54 -22.44
N PRO A 139 -15.92 24.61 -21.15
CA PRO A 139 -15.33 23.74 -20.12
C PRO A 139 -15.53 22.25 -20.38
N GLU A 140 -16.63 21.85 -21.03
CA GLU A 140 -16.88 20.43 -21.33
C GLU A 140 -15.95 19.87 -22.40
N SER A 141 -15.32 20.75 -23.21
CA SER A 141 -14.33 20.35 -24.21
C SER A 141 -12.96 20.00 -23.60
N PHE A 142 -12.65 20.41 -22.37
CA PHE A 142 -11.36 20.18 -21.71
C PHE A 142 -11.33 18.89 -20.89
N ARG A 143 -11.67 17.78 -21.53
CA ARG A 143 -11.73 16.47 -20.87
C ARG A 143 -10.94 15.43 -21.63
N VAL A 144 -10.40 14.46 -20.91
CA VAL A 144 -9.66 13.31 -21.46
C VAL A 144 -10.30 12.02 -20.96
N GLU A 145 -10.49 11.05 -21.84
CA GLU A 145 -10.87 9.71 -21.42
C GLU A 145 -9.68 8.96 -20.83
N ILE A 146 -9.87 8.43 -19.63
CA ILE A 146 -8.89 7.63 -18.92
C ILE A 146 -9.36 6.18 -18.90
N GLY A 147 -8.59 5.30 -19.55
CA GLY A 147 -8.82 3.87 -19.59
C GLY A 147 -8.59 3.29 -20.99
N GLY A 148 -7.73 2.28 -21.10
CA GLY A 148 -7.52 1.53 -22.34
C GLY A 148 -8.47 0.34 -22.51
N PRO A 149 -8.28 -0.53 -23.53
CA PRO A 149 -9.15 -1.68 -23.82
C PRO A 149 -9.30 -2.68 -22.68
N GLN A 150 -8.37 -2.68 -21.72
CA GLN A 150 -8.37 -3.55 -20.54
C GLN A 150 -9.02 -2.91 -19.31
N CYS A 151 -9.46 -1.65 -19.39
CA CYS A 151 -10.09 -0.94 -18.30
C CYS A 151 -11.57 -1.34 -18.20
N LYS A 152 -12.01 -1.83 -17.03
CA LYS A 152 -13.42 -2.19 -16.80
C LYS A 152 -14.31 -0.96 -16.58
N GLN A 153 -13.74 0.16 -16.17
CA GLN A 153 -14.44 1.39 -15.82
C GLN A 153 -13.67 2.60 -16.37
N PRO A 154 -13.71 2.82 -17.69
CA PRO A 154 -13.19 4.05 -18.27
C PRO A 154 -13.98 5.25 -17.73
N TYR A 155 -13.32 6.39 -17.59
CA TYR A 155 -13.97 7.61 -17.11
C TYR A 155 -13.43 8.85 -17.82
N SER A 156 -14.29 9.87 -17.95
CA SER A 156 -13.91 11.16 -18.52
C SER A 156 -13.50 12.12 -17.41
N ALA A 157 -12.24 12.56 -17.43
CA ALA A 157 -11.67 13.46 -16.44
C ALA A 157 -11.40 14.85 -17.04
N SER A 158 -11.63 15.91 -16.27
CA SER A 158 -11.15 17.25 -16.63
C SER A 158 -9.62 17.24 -16.71
N VAL A 159 -9.06 17.90 -17.73
CA VAL A 159 -7.60 18.08 -17.88
C VAL A 159 -7.05 18.92 -16.71
N PHE A 160 -7.84 19.87 -16.22
CA PHE A 160 -7.51 20.65 -15.04
C PHE A 160 -8.32 20.14 -13.84
N ASN A 161 -7.61 19.60 -12.85
CA ASN A 161 -8.16 19.35 -11.53
C ASN A 161 -7.57 20.36 -10.56
N ILE A 162 -8.42 21.24 -10.03
CA ILE A 162 -8.04 22.14 -8.95
C ILE A 162 -8.03 21.27 -7.68
N SER A 163 -6.84 21.01 -7.14
CA SER A 163 -6.71 20.36 -5.84
C SER A 163 -7.42 21.19 -4.77
N ALA A 164 -8.02 20.55 -3.78
CA ALA A 164 -8.62 21.24 -2.65
C ALA A 164 -7.57 22.13 -1.99
N MET A 165 -7.70 23.45 -2.17
CA MET A 165 -6.94 24.41 -1.40
C MET A 165 -7.65 24.54 -0.06
N SER A 166 -6.94 24.33 1.05
CA SER A 166 -7.57 24.44 2.37
C SER A 166 -8.13 25.85 2.54
N PHE A 167 -9.35 25.96 3.07
CA PHE A 167 -9.99 27.23 3.34
C PHE A 167 -9.19 27.97 4.44
N GLY A 168 -8.27 28.86 4.03
CA GLY A 168 -7.35 29.59 4.92
C GLY A 168 -5.96 29.92 4.35
N SER A 169 -5.72 29.75 3.03
CA SER A 169 -4.50 30.20 2.33
C SER A 169 -4.48 31.70 2.07
#